data_AF-A0A2D9P6T6-F1
#
_entry.id   AF-A0A2D9P6T6-F1
#
_cell.length_a   1.000
_cell.length_b   1.000
_cell.length_c   1.000
_cell.angle_alpha   90.00
_cell.angle_beta   90.00
_cell.angle_gamma   90.00
#
_symmetry.space_group_name_H-M   'P 1'
#
loop_
_entity.id
_entity.type
_entity.pdbx_description
1 polymer ?
#
loop_
_entity_poly.entity_id
_entity_poly.type
_entity_poly.pdbx_seq_one_letter_code
_entity_poly.pdbx_strand_id
1 'polypeptide(L)'
;MNNTRNEVKEAAPTSGDVETGVPKKNNITSNTRDESFCLACFGGVSIVLLALGVIAASITYYVYCIISLVRDSNASIQETCADSNLWVYILVVLIMNLVLAKGNSNKKEEEMNAICNLFVSIIVLSSMCTWGSVEFWRPCVQDKLSNLLIFTMVKTTLIIHYTVIGICFIIICYILRECKKKSTISINKM
;
A
#
# COMPACT_ATOMS: atom_id res chain seq x y z
N MET A 1 87.41 15.18 -21.88
CA MET A 1 87.74 14.87 -23.28
C MET A 1 87.17 13.49 -23.56
N ASN A 2 85.94 13.43 -24.09
CA ASN A 2 85.60 13.09 -25.50
C ASN A 2 86.17 11.72 -25.88
N ASN A 3 85.42 10.75 -26.40
CA ASN A 3 84.44 10.82 -27.49
C ASN A 3 83.83 9.39 -27.59
N THR A 4 82.49 9.20 -27.56
CA THR A 4 81.60 8.93 -28.72
C THR A 4 81.97 7.72 -29.59
N ARG A 5 81.07 6.97 -30.26
CA ARG A 5 79.60 6.88 -30.37
C ARG A 5 79.38 6.01 -31.63
N ASN A 6 78.44 5.08 -31.55
CA ASN A 6 77.61 4.46 -32.61
C ASN A 6 78.25 3.72 -33.79
N GLU A 7 77.74 2.50 -34.02
CA GLU A 7 77.46 1.98 -35.35
C GLU A 7 75.99 1.53 -35.46
N VAL A 8 75.54 1.52 -36.70
CA VAL A 8 74.17 1.54 -37.22
C VAL A 8 73.87 0.21 -37.94
N LYS A 9 72.58 -0.02 -38.23
CA LYS A 9 71.96 -0.84 -39.31
C LYS A 9 71.29 -2.13 -38.80
N GLU A 10 69.96 -2.24 -38.79
CA GLU A 10 68.98 -2.30 -39.88
C GLU A 10 69.01 -3.64 -40.65
N ALA A 11 67.95 -4.45 -40.45
CA ALA A 11 67.44 -5.42 -41.41
C ALA A 11 66.01 -5.85 -41.02
N ALA A 12 65.07 -5.63 -41.94
CA ALA A 12 63.76 -6.29 -41.97
C ALA A 12 63.91 -7.76 -42.46
N PRO A 13 62.90 -8.62 -42.24
CA PRO A 13 62.23 -9.15 -43.42
C PRO A 13 60.71 -9.34 -43.31
N THR A 14 60.16 -9.49 -44.51
CA THR A 14 58.81 -9.68 -45.04
C THR A 14 58.03 -10.93 -44.62
N SER A 15 56.71 -10.74 -44.46
CA SER A 15 55.52 -11.56 -44.79
C SER A 15 55.59 -13.09 -44.90
N GLY A 16 54.67 -13.76 -44.19
CA GLY A 16 54.16 -15.10 -44.49
C GLY A 16 52.89 -15.39 -43.69
N ASP A 17 51.77 -15.60 -44.40
CA ASP A 17 50.41 -15.85 -43.91
C ASP A 17 50.23 -17.22 -43.22
N VAL A 18 49.20 -17.37 -42.38
CA VAL A 18 48.26 -18.52 -42.30
C VAL A 18 47.23 -18.28 -41.17
N GLU A 19 45.95 -18.34 -41.53
CA GLU A 19 44.77 -18.28 -40.66
C GLU A 19 44.74 -19.40 -39.60
N THR A 20 44.24 -19.10 -38.39
CA THR A 20 43.30 -19.97 -37.66
C THR A 20 42.75 -19.26 -36.41
N GLY A 21 41.42 -19.27 -36.23
CA GLY A 21 40.81 -19.39 -34.89
C GLY A 21 40.38 -18.10 -34.16
N VAL A 22 39.16 -17.64 -34.46
CA VAL A 22 38.24 -16.92 -33.54
C VAL A 22 38.11 -17.75 -32.22
N PRO A 23 38.01 -17.17 -30.98
CA PRO A 23 37.07 -16.10 -30.67
C PRO A 23 37.57 -14.90 -29.86
N LYS A 24 37.08 -13.75 -30.34
CA LYS A 24 36.92 -12.47 -29.66
C LYS A 24 36.19 -12.68 -28.33
N LYS A 25 36.93 -12.64 -27.21
CA LYS A 25 36.37 -12.66 -25.86
C LYS A 25 35.74 -11.30 -25.57
N ASN A 26 34.45 -11.20 -25.85
CA ASN A 26 33.57 -10.12 -25.40
C ASN A 26 33.44 -10.19 -23.86
N ASN A 27 34.34 -9.52 -23.14
CA ASN A 27 34.11 -9.19 -21.74
C ASN A 27 33.00 -8.14 -21.62
N ILE A 28 31.76 -8.59 -21.76
CA ILE A 28 30.59 -7.91 -21.19
C ILE A 28 30.26 -8.66 -19.92
N THR A 29 31.02 -8.37 -18.87
CA THR A 29 30.76 -8.86 -17.52
C THR A 29 29.85 -7.86 -16.81
N SER A 30 28.60 -8.29 -16.62
CA SER A 30 27.69 -7.92 -15.52
C SER A 30 27.33 -6.44 -15.33
N ASN A 31 26.42 -5.94 -16.17
CA ASN A 31 25.52 -4.84 -15.83
C ASN A 31 24.20 -5.39 -15.23
N THR A 32 24.26 -5.99 -14.05
CA THR A 32 23.07 -6.48 -13.32
C THR A 32 23.06 -6.14 -11.83
N ARG A 33 24.09 -5.45 -11.31
CA ARG A 33 24.18 -5.03 -9.90
C ARG A 33 23.77 -3.58 -9.65
N ASP A 34 23.83 -2.72 -10.67
CA ASP A 34 23.56 -1.28 -10.50
C ASP A 34 22.06 -0.93 -10.59
N GLU A 35 21.25 -1.71 -11.31
CA GLU A 35 19.79 -1.48 -11.36
C GLU A 35 19.08 -1.83 -10.04
N SER A 36 19.64 -2.74 -9.25
CA SER A 36 19.04 -3.16 -7.96
C SER A 36 19.19 -2.10 -6.86
N PHE A 37 20.25 -1.29 -6.93
CA PHE A 37 20.55 -0.27 -5.90
C PHE A 37 19.66 0.97 -6.07
N CYS A 38 19.39 1.38 -7.32
CA CYS A 38 18.43 2.44 -7.62
C CYS A 38 17.00 2.04 -7.20
N LEU A 39 16.57 0.82 -7.53
CA LEU A 39 15.21 0.38 -7.20
C LEU A 39 14.96 0.29 -5.69
N ALA A 40 15.98 -0.10 -4.92
CA ALA A 40 15.91 -0.15 -3.45
C ALA A 40 15.91 1.25 -2.79
N CYS A 41 16.69 2.21 -3.31
CA CYS A 41 16.71 3.58 -2.79
C CYS A 41 15.43 4.36 -3.14
N PHE A 42 14.96 4.29 -4.39
CA PHE A 42 13.69 4.92 -4.77
C PHE A 42 12.51 4.26 -4.05
N GLY A 43 12.49 2.92 -3.95
CA GLY A 43 11.46 2.19 -3.20
C GLY A 43 11.45 2.54 -1.70
N GLY A 44 12.61 2.59 -1.06
CA GLY A 44 12.74 2.90 0.36
C GLY A 44 12.26 4.32 0.71
N VAL A 45 12.69 5.33 -0.07
CA VAL A 45 12.26 6.72 0.13
C VAL A 45 10.75 6.87 -0.11
N SER A 46 10.21 6.23 -1.16
CA SER A 46 8.77 6.25 -1.43
C SER A 46 7.96 5.65 -0.28
N ILE A 47 8.41 4.55 0.32
CA ILE A 47 7.70 3.91 1.44
C ILE A 47 7.68 4.83 2.68
N VAL A 48 8.80 5.49 3.00
CA VAL A 48 8.87 6.41 4.15
C VAL A 48 7.96 7.62 3.93
N LEU A 49 7.97 8.21 2.73
CA LEU A 49 7.08 9.33 2.40
C LEU A 49 5.61 8.93 2.45
N LEU A 50 5.26 7.73 1.97
CA LEU A 50 3.91 7.19 2.08
C LEU A 50 3.50 6.99 3.54
N ALA A 51 4.38 6.43 4.37
CA ALA A 51 4.10 6.23 5.80
C ALA A 51 3.84 7.56 6.52
N LEU A 52 4.67 8.58 6.28
CA LEU A 52 4.48 9.92 6.85
C LEU A 52 3.18 10.56 6.34
N GLY A 53 2.87 10.41 5.04
CA GLY A 53 1.63 10.89 4.45
C GLY A 53 0.39 10.26 5.08
N VAL A 54 0.40 8.95 5.31
CA VAL A 54 -0.70 8.22 5.97
C VAL A 54 -0.88 8.71 7.41
N ILE A 55 0.21 8.92 8.15
CA ILE A 55 0.14 9.43 9.53
C ILE A 55 -0.49 10.84 9.53
N ALA A 56 0.02 11.75 8.70
CA ALA A 56 -0.51 13.12 8.60
C ALA A 56 -1.98 13.15 8.17
N ALA A 57 -2.35 12.32 7.19
CA ALA A 57 -3.74 12.17 6.73
C ALA A 57 -4.64 11.65 7.85
N SER A 58 -4.17 10.67 8.64
CA SER A 58 -4.95 10.12 9.75
C SER A 58 -5.25 11.17 10.82
N ILE A 59 -4.24 11.95 11.24
CA ILE A 59 -4.39 13.02 12.24
C ILE A 59 -5.38 14.07 11.74
N THR A 60 -5.19 14.51 10.50
CA THR A 60 -6.05 15.53 9.87
C THR A 60 -7.50 15.04 9.80
N TYR A 61 -7.71 13.79 9.39
CA TYR A 61 -9.04 13.17 9.35
C TYR A 61 -9.74 13.20 10.73
N TYR A 62 -9.05 12.80 11.80
CA TYR A 62 -9.61 12.85 13.17
C TYR A 62 -10.02 14.26 13.57
N VAL A 63 -9.17 15.26 13.31
CA VAL A 63 -9.46 16.67 13.63
C VAL A 63 -10.72 17.15 12.90
N TYR A 64 -10.82 16.88 11.60
CA TYR A 64 -12.01 17.26 10.83
C TYR A 64 -13.27 16.54 11.29
N CYS A 65 -13.19 15.27 11.70
CA CYS A 65 -14.34 14.55 12.24
C CYS A 65 -14.82 15.19 13.55
N ILE A 66 -13.91 15.54 14.45
CA ILE A 66 -14.26 16.23 15.70
C ILE A 66 -14.88 17.60 15.41
N ILE A 67 -14.28 18.39 14.51
CA ILE A 67 -14.84 19.69 14.10
C ILE A 67 -16.25 19.52 13.53
N SER A 68 -16.47 18.49 12.70
CA SER A 68 -17.80 18.21 12.13
C SER A 68 -18.85 17.91 13.20
N LEU A 69 -18.49 17.11 14.20
CA LEU A 69 -19.39 16.74 15.30
C LEU A 69 -19.70 17.91 16.24
N VAL A 70 -18.74 18.83 16.43
CA VAL A 70 -18.91 20.01 17.29
C VAL A 70 -19.72 21.10 16.57
N ARG A 71 -19.48 21.30 15.28
CA ARG A 71 -20.16 22.32 14.47
C ARG A 71 -21.63 21.98 14.24
N ASP A 72 -21.90 20.73 13.87
CA ASP A 72 -23.24 20.25 13.55
C ASP A 72 -23.71 19.34 14.69
N SER A 73 -24.59 19.85 15.56
CA SER A 73 -25.14 19.07 16.67
C SER A 73 -26.14 18.02 16.16
N ASN A 74 -26.32 16.94 16.93
CA ASN A 74 -27.32 15.92 16.60
C ASN A 74 -28.73 16.50 16.45
N ALA A 75 -29.10 17.49 17.28
CA ALA A 75 -30.39 18.16 17.21
C ALA A 75 -30.59 18.90 15.88
N SER A 76 -29.57 19.65 15.41
CA SER A 76 -29.63 20.38 14.13
C SER A 76 -29.80 19.44 12.93
N ILE A 77 -29.12 18.30 12.97
CA ILE A 77 -29.25 17.26 11.94
C ILE A 77 -30.64 16.63 11.96
N GLN A 78 -31.17 16.32 13.14
CA GLN A 78 -32.51 15.73 13.29
C GLN A 78 -33.63 16.73 12.97
N GLU A 79 -33.44 18.03 13.21
CA GLU A 79 -34.40 19.06 12.76
C GLU A 79 -34.53 19.08 11.23
N THR A 80 -33.42 18.83 10.53
CA THR A 80 -33.42 18.77 9.05
C THR A 80 -33.90 17.42 8.54
N CYS A 81 -33.49 16.33 9.19
CA CYS A 81 -33.83 14.95 8.85
C CYS A 81 -34.06 14.13 10.13
N ALA A 82 -35.33 14.06 10.59
CA ALA A 82 -35.70 13.48 11.89
C ALA A 82 -35.22 12.05 12.12
N ASP A 83 -35.16 11.23 11.06
CA ASP A 83 -34.78 9.82 11.14
C ASP A 83 -33.28 9.58 10.83
N SER A 84 -32.48 10.64 10.70
CA SER A 84 -31.06 10.52 10.37
C SER A 84 -30.22 10.33 11.63
N ASN A 85 -29.44 9.25 11.66
CA ASN A 85 -28.47 8.96 12.73
C ASN A 85 -27.03 9.20 12.27
N LEU A 86 -26.84 10.08 11.29
CA LEU A 86 -25.54 10.35 10.66
C LEU A 86 -24.48 10.84 11.66
N TRP A 87 -24.90 11.68 12.61
CA TRP A 87 -24.05 12.17 13.68
C TRP A 87 -23.54 11.03 14.58
N VAL A 88 -24.46 10.16 14.99
CA VAL A 88 -24.16 8.99 15.82
C VAL A 88 -23.22 8.04 15.07
N TYR A 89 -23.43 7.83 13.78
CA TYR A 89 -22.56 6.99 12.95
C TYR A 89 -21.09 7.49 12.97
N ILE A 90 -20.85 8.79 12.72
CA ILE A 90 -19.48 9.34 12.74
C ILE A 90 -18.84 9.18 14.12
N LEU A 91 -19.60 9.43 15.19
CA LEU A 91 -19.12 9.26 16.55
C LEU A 91 -18.74 7.80 16.84
N VAL A 92 -19.56 6.83 16.44
CA VAL A 92 -19.26 5.40 16.61
C VAL A 92 -18.01 5.01 15.83
N VAL A 93 -17.87 5.45 14.58
CA VAL A 93 -16.67 5.18 13.77
C VAL A 93 -15.41 5.74 14.42
N LEU A 94 -15.48 6.96 14.96
CA LEU A 94 -14.36 7.58 15.67
C LEU A 94 -13.94 6.76 16.90
N ILE A 95 -14.90 6.35 17.73
CA ILE A 95 -14.65 5.55 18.92
C ILE A 95 -14.06 4.19 18.53
N MET A 96 -14.66 3.50 17.55
CA MET A 96 -14.17 2.20 17.09
C MET A 96 -12.74 2.28 16.56
N ASN A 97 -12.42 3.28 15.75
CA ASN A 97 -11.07 3.46 15.25
C ASN A 97 -10.06 3.74 16.37
N LEU A 98 -10.45 4.52 17.40
CA LEU A 98 -9.61 4.77 18.56
C LEU A 98 -9.36 3.50 19.39
N VAL A 99 -10.40 2.68 19.59
CA VAL A 99 -10.29 1.40 20.31
C VAL A 99 -9.40 0.42 19.53
N LEU A 100 -9.57 0.32 18.21
CA LEU A 100 -8.76 -0.54 17.35
C LEU A 100 -7.29 -0.08 17.27
N ALA A 101 -7.03 1.22 17.35
CA ALA A 101 -5.67 1.76 17.38
C ALA A 101 -4.92 1.42 18.68
N LYS A 102 -5.63 1.14 19.78
CA LYS A 102 -5.05 0.70 21.05
C LYS A 102 -4.68 -0.79 20.96
N GLY A 103 -3.67 -1.10 20.17
CA GLY A 103 -3.19 -2.47 19.95
C GLY A 103 -2.75 -3.15 21.25
N ASN A 104 -3.34 -4.31 21.55
CA ASN A 104 -2.97 -5.15 22.68
C ASN A 104 -1.63 -5.83 22.35
N SER A 105 -0.53 -5.37 22.95
CA SER A 105 0.83 -5.81 22.61
C SER A 105 1.24 -7.16 23.22
N ASN A 106 0.27 -8.00 23.62
CA ASN A 106 0.54 -9.31 24.20
C ASN A 106 0.95 -10.30 23.10
N LYS A 107 2.25 -10.28 22.79
CA LYS A 107 2.91 -11.13 21.80
C LYS A 107 2.98 -12.58 22.29
N LYS A 108 2.01 -13.38 21.86
CA LYS A 108 2.09 -14.83 21.53
C LYS A 108 0.67 -15.28 21.14
N GLU A 109 0.13 -14.73 20.07
CA GLU A 109 -1.10 -15.29 19.48
C GLU A 109 -0.70 -16.40 18.50
N GLU A 110 -1.35 -17.56 18.65
CA GLU A 110 -1.32 -18.64 17.67
C GLU A 110 -1.81 -18.13 16.30
N GLU A 111 -1.25 -18.63 15.20
CA GLU A 111 -1.62 -18.23 13.83
C GLU A 111 -3.14 -18.31 13.58
N MET A 112 -3.81 -19.26 14.23
CA MET A 112 -5.27 -19.43 14.14
C MET A 112 -6.06 -18.29 14.79
N ASN A 113 -5.55 -17.72 15.89
CA ASN A 113 -6.17 -16.55 16.53
C ASN A 113 -6.02 -15.30 15.67
N ALA A 114 -4.86 -15.11 15.01
CA ALA A 114 -4.64 -14.00 14.10
C ALA A 114 -5.61 -14.03 12.90
N ILE A 115 -5.83 -15.22 12.32
CA ILE A 115 -6.78 -15.40 11.22
C ILE A 115 -8.21 -15.12 11.69
N CYS A 116 -8.61 -15.65 12.85
CA CYS A 116 -9.93 -15.41 13.43
C CYS A 116 -10.17 -13.92 13.70
N ASN A 117 -9.19 -13.23 14.30
CA ASN A 117 -9.22 -11.79 14.55
C ASN A 117 -9.39 -11.00 13.24
N LEU A 118 -8.72 -11.42 12.15
CA LEU A 118 -8.86 -10.80 10.83
C LEU A 118 -10.27 -10.96 10.25
N PHE A 119 -10.87 -12.16 10.34
CA PHE A 119 -12.25 -12.38 9.91
C PHE A 119 -13.26 -11.55 10.70
N VAL A 120 -13.12 -11.53 12.03
CA VAL A 120 -13.97 -10.70 12.90
C VAL A 120 -13.83 -9.22 12.53
N SER A 121 -12.61 -8.74 12.30
CA SER A 121 -12.35 -7.36 11.89
C SER A 121 -13.04 -7.01 10.57
N ILE A 122 -13.00 -7.91 9.58
CA ILE A 122 -13.68 -7.71 8.28
C ILE A 122 -15.20 -7.66 8.45
N ILE A 123 -15.78 -8.53 9.28
CA ILE A 123 -17.23 -8.57 9.54
C ILE A 123 -17.67 -7.25 10.21
N VAL A 124 -16.93 -6.80 11.23
CA VAL A 124 -17.21 -5.54 11.92
C VAL A 124 -17.10 -4.36 10.96
N LEU A 125 -16.03 -4.30 10.15
CA LEU A 125 -15.82 -3.24 9.17
C LEU A 125 -16.94 -3.21 8.11
N SER A 126 -17.34 -4.39 7.63
CA SER A 126 -18.44 -4.53 6.66
C SER A 126 -19.77 -4.06 7.25
N SER A 127 -20.06 -4.45 8.49
CA SER A 127 -21.29 -4.04 9.20
C SER A 127 -21.37 -2.53 9.38
N MET A 128 -20.25 -1.90 9.78
CA MET A 128 -20.14 -0.44 9.89
C MET A 128 -20.31 0.24 8.53
N CYS A 129 -19.71 -0.31 7.48
CA CYS A 129 -19.83 0.21 6.13
C CYS A 129 -21.28 0.11 5.60
N THR A 130 -21.97 -1.01 5.85
CA THR A 130 -23.38 -1.18 5.50
C THR A 130 -24.26 -0.18 6.25
N TRP A 131 -24.09 -0.03 7.56
CA TRP A 131 -24.86 0.94 8.35
C TRP A 131 -24.64 2.37 7.87
N GLY A 132 -23.38 2.77 7.68
CA GLY A 132 -23.04 4.10 7.16
C GLY A 132 -23.60 4.35 5.77
N SER A 133 -23.62 3.32 4.90
CA SER A 133 -24.19 3.43 3.56
C SER A 133 -25.71 3.59 3.61
N VAL A 134 -26.41 2.81 4.44
CA VAL A 134 -27.87 2.95 4.60
C VAL A 134 -28.24 4.36 5.06
N GLU A 135 -27.50 4.93 6.02
CA GLU A 135 -27.73 6.30 6.48
C GLU A 135 -27.36 7.36 5.42
N PHE A 136 -26.24 7.17 4.71
CA PHE A 136 -25.78 8.12 3.69
C PHE A 136 -26.70 8.18 2.48
N TRP A 137 -27.27 7.06 2.02
CA TRP A 137 -28.12 7.00 0.83
C TRP A 137 -29.58 7.44 1.07
N ARG A 138 -29.95 7.86 2.28
CA ARG A 138 -31.28 8.43 2.54
C ARG A 138 -31.47 9.71 1.70
N PRO A 139 -32.61 9.88 1.00
CA PRO A 139 -32.85 11.06 0.16
C PRO A 139 -32.69 12.39 0.89
N CYS A 140 -33.23 12.49 2.11
CA CYS A 140 -33.11 13.69 2.95
C CYS A 140 -31.64 14.08 3.20
N VAL A 141 -30.76 13.10 3.44
CA VAL A 141 -29.34 13.33 3.71
C VAL A 141 -28.62 13.82 2.45
N GLN A 142 -28.91 13.22 1.29
CA GLN A 142 -28.33 13.66 0.01
C GLN A 142 -28.76 15.08 -0.37
N ASP A 143 -30.04 15.40 -0.22
CA ASP A 143 -30.60 16.66 -0.69
C ASP A 143 -30.33 17.83 0.26
N LYS A 144 -30.44 17.60 1.58
CA LYS A 144 -30.40 18.67 2.59
C LYS A 144 -29.06 18.80 3.30
N LEU A 145 -28.31 17.72 3.45
CA LEU A 145 -27.06 17.72 4.22
C LEU A 145 -25.79 17.76 3.35
N SER A 146 -25.91 17.74 2.02
CA SER A 146 -24.77 17.68 1.09
C SER A 146 -23.73 18.80 1.26
N ASN A 147 -24.16 19.99 1.72
CA ASN A 147 -23.27 21.14 1.96
C ASN A 147 -22.60 21.13 3.35
N LEU A 148 -22.99 20.22 4.23
CA LEU A 148 -22.42 20.14 5.57
C LEU A 148 -21.09 19.39 5.57
N LEU A 149 -20.23 19.77 6.52
CA LEU A 149 -18.93 19.14 6.67
C LEU A 149 -19.09 17.68 7.10
N ILE A 150 -20.08 17.37 7.93
CA ILE A 150 -20.38 15.99 8.34
C ILE A 150 -20.68 15.07 7.16
N PHE A 151 -21.39 15.55 6.14
CA PHE A 151 -21.69 14.77 4.95
C PHE A 151 -20.41 14.44 4.15
N THR A 152 -19.53 15.43 4.01
CA THR A 152 -18.22 15.25 3.36
C THR A 152 -17.36 14.23 4.12
N MET A 153 -17.38 14.27 5.45
CA MET A 153 -16.65 13.31 6.27
C MET A 153 -17.21 11.90 6.11
N VAL A 154 -18.53 11.70 6.22
CA VAL A 154 -19.18 10.39 6.03
C VAL A 154 -18.85 9.81 4.65
N LYS A 155 -18.98 10.62 3.60
CA LYS A 155 -18.65 10.21 2.23
C LYS A 155 -17.20 9.73 2.14
N THR A 156 -16.27 10.49 2.72
CA THR A 156 -14.84 10.16 2.75
C THR A 156 -14.59 8.87 3.52
N THR A 157 -15.21 8.70 4.69
CA THR A 157 -15.14 7.48 5.50
C THR A 157 -15.63 6.26 4.72
N LEU A 158 -16.76 6.36 4.03
CA LEU A 158 -17.30 5.26 3.23
C LEU A 158 -16.35 4.89 2.09
N ILE A 159 -15.81 5.88 1.36
CA ILE A 159 -14.84 5.64 0.29
C ILE A 159 -13.60 4.91 0.83
N ILE A 160 -13.06 5.35 1.97
CA ILE A 160 -11.90 4.70 2.60
C ILE A 160 -12.24 3.26 2.98
N HIS A 161 -13.38 3.03 3.66
CA HIS A 161 -13.79 1.67 4.06
C HIS A 161 -14.01 0.75 2.86
N TYR A 162 -14.71 1.18 1.81
CA TYR A 162 -14.88 0.39 0.59
C TYR A 162 -13.56 0.08 -0.10
N THR A 163 -12.62 1.04 -0.11
CA THR A 163 -11.28 0.84 -0.67
C THR A 163 -10.51 -0.22 0.13
N VAL A 164 -10.53 -0.14 1.46
CA VAL A 164 -9.87 -1.12 2.35
C VAL A 164 -10.49 -2.51 2.17
N ILE A 165 -11.82 -2.62 2.19
CA ILE A 165 -12.53 -3.88 1.96
C ILE A 165 -12.15 -4.47 0.59
N GLY A 166 -12.14 -3.65 -0.47
CA GLY A 166 -11.73 -4.07 -1.81
C GLY A 166 -10.30 -4.62 -1.85
N ILE A 167 -9.34 -3.95 -1.21
CA ILE A 167 -7.95 -4.42 -1.11
C ILE A 167 -7.88 -5.75 -0.34
N CYS A 168 -8.59 -5.87 0.79
CA CYS A 168 -8.66 -7.12 1.56
C CYS A 168 -9.20 -8.28 0.72
N PHE A 169 -10.28 -8.06 -0.06
CA PHE A 169 -10.83 -9.06 -0.95
C PHE A 169 -9.85 -9.51 -2.03
N ILE A 170 -9.08 -8.58 -2.62
CA ILE A 170 -8.05 -8.91 -3.62
C ILE A 170 -6.95 -9.78 -2.99
N ILE A 171 -6.48 -9.43 -1.78
CA ILE A 171 -5.47 -10.20 -1.05
C ILE A 171 -5.97 -11.61 -0.72
N ILE A 172 -7.20 -11.74 -0.22
CA ILE A 172 -7.81 -13.04 0.08
C ILE A 172 -7.93 -13.87 -1.20
N CYS A 173 -8.42 -13.30 -2.30
CA CYS A 173 -8.50 -13.98 -3.58
C CYS A 173 -7.13 -14.45 -4.08
N TYR A 174 -6.09 -13.63 -3.89
CA TYR A 174 -4.71 -13.98 -4.25
C TYR A 174 -4.21 -15.18 -3.42
N ILE A 175 -4.40 -15.16 -2.10
CA ILE A 175 -4.02 -16.27 -1.21
C ILE A 175 -4.75 -17.56 -1.58
N LEU A 176 -6.06 -17.50 -1.83
CA LEU A 176 -6.85 -18.67 -2.22
C LEU A 176 -6.36 -19.30 -3.53
N ARG A 177 -5.93 -18.48 -4.50
CA ARG A 177 -5.33 -18.97 -5.77
C ARG A 177 -4.03 -19.72 -5.53
N GLU A 178 -3.14 -19.18 -4.69
CA GLU A 178 -1.87 -19.85 -4.35
C GLU A 178 -2.09 -21.14 -3.55
N CYS A 179 -3.05 -21.15 -2.62
CA CYS A 179 -3.45 -22.37 -1.90
C CYS A 179 -3.95 -23.46 -2.85
N LYS A 180 -4.82 -23.10 -3.81
CA LYS A 180 -5.33 -24.04 -4.82
C LYS A 180 -4.19 -24.62 -5.68
N LYS A 181 -3.27 -23.77 -6.14
CA LYS A 181 -2.10 -24.19 -6.93
C LYS A 181 -1.23 -25.19 -6.17
N LYS A 182 -0.96 -24.95 -4.88
CA LYS A 182 -0.16 -25.84 -4.04
C LYS A 182 -0.82 -27.21 -3.83
N SER A 183 -2.14 -27.24 -3.66
CA SER A 183 -2.91 -28.49 -3.54
C SER A 183 -2.83 -29.36 -4.80
N THR A 184 -2.99 -28.76 -5.99
CA THR A 184 -2.87 -29.50 -7.27
C THR A 184 -1.50 -30.13 -7.47
N ILE A 185 -0.42 -29.44 -7.08
CA ILE A 185 0.95 -29.96 -7.21
C ILE A 185 1.19 -31.15 -6.27
N SER A 186 0.57 -31.17 -5.09
CA SER A 186 0.70 -32.26 -4.12
C SER A 186 0.03 -33.56 -4.61
N ILE A 187 -1.07 -33.46 -5.36
CA ILE A 187 -1.81 -34.62 -5.88
C ILE A 187 -1.04 -35.29 -7.03
N ASN A 188 -0.40 -34.51 -7.91
CA ASN A 188 0.38 -35.06 -9.05
C ASN A 188 1.72 -35.71 -8.65
N LYS A 189 2.11 -35.61 -7.37
CA LYS A 189 3.34 -36.25 -6.84
C LYS A 189 3.08 -37.57 -6.12
N MET A 190 1.81 -37.93 -5.89
CA MET A 190 1.39 -39.25 -5.39
C MET A 190 0.98 -40.13 -6.55
#